data_AF-A0A327WSP9-F1
#
_entry.id   AF-A0A327WSP9-F1
#
_cell.length_a   1.000
_cell.length_b   1.000
_cell.length_c   1.000
_cell.angle_alpha   90.00
_cell.angle_beta   90.00
_cell.angle_gamma   90.00
#
_symmetry.space_group_name_H-M   'P 1'
#
loop_
_entity.id
_entity.type
_entity.pdbx_description
1 polymer ?
#
loop_
_entity_poly.entity_id
_entity_poly.type
_entity_poly.pdbx_seq_one_letter_code
_entity_poly.pdbx_strand_id
1 'polypeptide(L)'
;MIQAKQARCVCALIAIGFGLVTSTALASRVAQDRPAQTLCRSQVAWHIADIDPRFNISRKALIDTMTAATQLWNQAAETPLFVHTRDQGIAVSLIFDHRQALYDQLREMFDQAEQLSKDIAQADQDLAVLNAEIDELNTRIDSENQQLQALQQDFEALRDRHTNRRGQVPSSVMPKLQTLQAASQEVHDQLQNRIREAERVRYRFNTQVAERNLLAEQYTGLVNDLNRRSAAQGADTNVGEHGIFIRQRGRNVEVAEEQIHVFRVSSQEALLTILAHELGHAIGINHLPEPDAIMTARLESQLGQLLPQHLSNADRRALRVVCQRAAGR
;
A
#
# COMPACT_ATOMS: atom_id res chain seq x y z
N MET A 1 19.96 20.69 31.44
CA MET A 1 20.52 20.80 30.06
C MET A 1 20.77 19.40 29.52
N ILE A 2 19.76 18.79 28.91
CA ILE A 2 19.89 17.53 28.18
C ILE A 2 19.33 17.82 26.79
N GLN A 3 20.18 17.68 25.78
CA GLN A 3 19.92 18.10 24.41
C GLN A 3 18.71 17.35 23.84
N ALA A 4 17.72 18.12 23.40
CA ALA A 4 16.68 17.67 22.50
C ALA A 4 17.32 17.16 21.20
N LYS A 5 17.46 15.83 21.08
CA LYS A 5 17.74 15.21 19.79
C LYS A 5 16.48 15.32 18.96
N GLN A 6 16.54 16.20 17.96
CA GLN A 6 15.55 16.33 16.90
C GLN A 6 15.15 14.95 16.37
N ALA A 7 13.89 14.58 16.56
CA ALA A 7 13.26 13.49 15.83
C ALA A 7 13.22 13.90 14.35
N ARG A 8 14.20 13.42 13.58
CA ARG A 8 14.18 13.54 12.14
C ARG A 8 13.05 12.62 11.65
N CYS A 9 12.01 13.20 11.05
CA CYS A 9 11.13 12.48 10.13
C CYS A 9 12.02 11.82 9.07
N VAL A 10 12.21 10.52 9.17
CA VAL A 10 12.82 9.73 8.11
C VAL A 10 11.71 9.49 7.08
N CYS A 11 11.46 10.47 6.22
CA CYS A 11 10.85 10.20 4.93
C CYS A 11 11.89 9.42 4.11
N ALA A 12 11.82 8.08 4.20
CA ALA A 12 12.57 7.23 3.30
C ALA A 12 12.01 7.42 1.89
N LEU A 13 12.68 8.24 1.09
CA LEU A 13 12.50 8.30 -0.35
C LEU A 13 12.72 6.91 -0.93
N ILE A 14 11.69 6.36 -1.55
CA ILE A 14 11.75 5.13 -2.36
C ILE A 14 12.64 5.44 -3.57
N ALA A 15 13.92 5.11 -3.47
CA ALA A 15 14.82 5.14 -4.61
C ALA A 15 14.66 3.81 -5.38
N ILE A 16 13.85 3.84 -6.44
CA ILE A 16 13.77 2.75 -7.41
C ILE A 16 15.07 2.78 -8.23
N GLY A 17 16.01 1.90 -7.89
CA GLY A 17 17.22 1.69 -8.68
C GLY A 17 16.86 1.08 -10.04
N PHE A 18 16.99 1.88 -11.10
CA PHE A 18 16.94 1.38 -12.49
C PHE A 18 18.20 0.53 -12.76
N GLY A 19 18.05 -0.79 -12.65
CA GLY A 19 19.01 -1.73 -13.19
C GLY A 19 18.91 -1.75 -14.72
N LEU A 20 19.94 -1.23 -15.40
CA LEU A 20 20.16 -1.44 -16.82
C LEU A 20 20.46 -2.93 -17.04
N VAL A 21 19.43 -3.72 -17.34
CA VAL A 21 19.59 -5.08 -17.85
C VAL A 21 19.65 -4.98 -19.36
N THR A 22 20.82 -5.32 -19.91
CA THR A 22 21.03 -5.46 -21.35
C THR A 22 20.14 -6.58 -21.88
N SER A 23 19.14 -6.23 -22.69
CA SER A 23 18.27 -7.19 -23.37
C SER A 23 19.09 -8.11 -24.28
N THR A 24 19.33 -9.34 -23.85
CA THR A 24 19.58 -10.43 -24.78
C THR A 24 18.24 -10.81 -25.41
N ALA A 25 18.08 -10.41 -26.68
CA ALA A 25 16.91 -10.77 -27.48
C ALA A 25 16.80 -12.30 -27.56
N LEU A 26 15.87 -12.86 -26.81
CA LEU A 26 15.43 -14.23 -27.01
C LEU A 26 14.53 -14.25 -28.24
N ALA A 27 15.01 -14.97 -29.26
CA ALA A 27 14.31 -15.16 -30.51
C ALA A 27 12.91 -15.73 -30.27
N SER A 28 11.89 -14.90 -30.53
CA SER A 28 10.50 -15.30 -30.56
C SER A 28 10.33 -16.46 -31.55
N ARG A 29 9.78 -17.58 -31.09
CA ARG A 29 9.34 -18.64 -31.99
C ARG A 29 8.22 -18.08 -32.86
N VAL A 30 8.52 -17.97 -34.14
CA VAL A 30 7.63 -17.49 -35.20
C VAL A 30 6.30 -18.23 -35.13
N ALA A 31 5.24 -17.51 -34.75
CA ALA A 31 3.87 -17.93 -34.98
C ALA A 31 3.66 -17.96 -36.51
N GLN A 32 3.43 -19.14 -37.07
CA GLN A 32 3.03 -19.25 -38.46
C GLN A 32 1.57 -18.80 -38.59
N ASP A 33 1.39 -17.75 -39.39
CA ASP A 33 0.18 -16.99 -39.66
C ASP A 33 -1.07 -17.84 -39.97
N ARG A 34 -2.23 -17.39 -39.46
CA ARG A 34 -3.50 -17.57 -40.20
C ARG A 34 -3.27 -16.86 -41.55
N PRO A 35 -3.59 -17.45 -42.72
CA PRO A 35 -3.72 -16.63 -43.92
C PRO A 35 -4.68 -15.49 -43.54
N ALA A 36 -4.28 -14.24 -43.79
CA ALA A 36 -4.93 -13.02 -43.32
C ALA A 36 -6.40 -12.85 -43.78
N GLN A 37 -7.04 -13.89 -44.32
CA GLN A 37 -8.14 -13.83 -45.27
C GLN A 37 -9.55 -13.79 -44.67
N THR A 38 -9.75 -13.83 -43.36
CA THR A 38 -11.15 -13.83 -42.83
C THR A 38 -11.38 -13.19 -41.46
N LEU A 39 -10.39 -12.64 -40.76
CA LEU A 39 -10.58 -12.17 -39.38
C LEU A 39 -11.57 -11.00 -39.22
N CYS A 40 -11.66 -10.11 -40.20
CA CYS A 40 -12.64 -9.01 -40.20
C CYS A 40 -13.87 -9.30 -41.08
N ARG A 41 -14.04 -10.57 -41.52
CA ARG A 41 -15.19 -11.05 -42.32
C ARG A 41 -15.98 -12.16 -41.64
N SER A 42 -15.40 -12.87 -40.68
CA SER A 42 -16.06 -13.88 -39.86
C SER A 42 -15.93 -13.55 -38.38
N GLN A 43 -17.04 -13.66 -37.64
CA GLN A 43 -17.05 -13.42 -36.20
C GLN A 43 -16.20 -14.45 -35.47
N VAL A 44 -15.31 -13.97 -34.60
CA VAL A 44 -14.53 -14.79 -33.66
C VAL A 44 -15.42 -15.11 -32.46
N ALA A 45 -15.86 -16.36 -32.39
CA ALA A 45 -16.63 -16.85 -31.25
C ALA A 45 -15.76 -16.92 -29.98
N TRP A 46 -16.36 -16.72 -28.82
CA TRP A 46 -15.73 -16.96 -27.51
C TRP A 46 -16.75 -17.53 -26.52
N HIS A 47 -16.26 -18.21 -25.49
CA HIS A 47 -17.05 -18.69 -24.36
C HIS A 47 -16.20 -18.72 -23.10
N ILE A 48 -16.85 -18.74 -21.93
CA ILE A 48 -16.15 -18.94 -20.65
C ILE A 48 -16.04 -20.43 -20.37
N ALA A 49 -14.81 -20.96 -20.41
CA ALA A 49 -14.54 -22.35 -20.10
C ALA A 49 -14.52 -22.58 -18.59
N ASP A 50 -13.55 -22.00 -17.88
CA ASP A 50 -13.39 -22.21 -16.44
C ASP A 50 -13.12 -20.92 -15.66
N ILE A 51 -13.50 -20.90 -14.39
CA ILE A 51 -13.21 -19.79 -13.48
C ILE A 51 -12.78 -20.39 -12.17
N ASP A 52 -11.50 -20.22 -11.84
CA ASP A 52 -11.04 -20.58 -10.50
C ASP A 52 -11.77 -19.71 -9.45
N PRO A 53 -12.52 -20.31 -8.51
CA PRO A 53 -13.33 -19.57 -7.55
C PRO A 53 -12.50 -18.67 -6.64
N ARG A 54 -11.18 -18.90 -6.51
CA ARG A 54 -10.27 -18.08 -5.70
C ARG A 54 -10.12 -16.65 -6.21
N PHE A 55 -10.43 -16.38 -7.47
CA PHE A 55 -10.49 -15.00 -7.97
C PHE A 55 -11.69 -14.20 -7.42
N ASN A 56 -12.69 -14.87 -6.81
CA ASN A 56 -13.93 -14.25 -6.35
C ASN A 56 -14.67 -13.44 -7.46
N ILE A 57 -14.54 -13.89 -8.72
CA ILE A 57 -15.20 -13.29 -9.88
C ILE A 57 -16.33 -14.22 -10.31
N SER A 58 -17.56 -13.70 -10.31
CA SER A 58 -18.70 -14.48 -10.80
C SER A 58 -18.62 -14.70 -12.32
N ARG A 59 -19.19 -15.80 -12.80
CA ARG A 59 -19.31 -16.05 -14.26
C ARG A 59 -20.01 -14.91 -15.00
N LYS A 60 -21.03 -14.31 -14.38
CA LYS A 60 -21.71 -13.14 -14.94
C LYS A 60 -20.75 -11.95 -15.06
N ALA A 61 -19.99 -11.64 -14.00
CA ALA A 61 -19.04 -10.53 -14.03
C ALA A 61 -17.97 -10.73 -15.12
N LEU A 62 -17.45 -11.95 -15.27
CA LEU A 62 -16.49 -12.26 -16.34
C LEU A 62 -17.10 -12.12 -17.75
N ILE A 63 -18.34 -12.59 -17.95
CA ILE A 63 -19.07 -12.41 -19.22
C ILE A 63 -19.28 -10.92 -19.51
N ASP A 64 -19.67 -10.13 -18.51
CA ASP A 64 -19.92 -8.70 -18.67
C ASP A 64 -18.60 -7.97 -19.04
N THR A 65 -17.49 -8.29 -18.37
CA THR A 65 -16.17 -7.71 -18.67
C THR A 65 -15.64 -8.14 -20.04
N MET A 66 -15.80 -9.42 -20.42
CA MET A 66 -15.43 -9.89 -21.75
C MET A 66 -16.27 -9.24 -22.85
N THR A 67 -17.56 -9.04 -22.58
CA THR A 67 -18.46 -8.30 -23.48
C THR A 67 -17.96 -6.86 -23.67
N ALA A 68 -17.61 -6.16 -22.59
CA ALA A 68 -17.01 -4.83 -22.67
C ALA A 68 -15.68 -4.83 -23.47
N ALA A 69 -14.80 -5.81 -23.23
CA ALA A 69 -13.52 -5.94 -23.96
C ALA A 69 -13.74 -6.13 -25.47
N THR A 70 -14.67 -7.01 -25.86
CA THR A 70 -15.03 -7.21 -27.27
C THR A 70 -15.66 -5.97 -27.91
N GLN A 71 -16.44 -5.20 -27.15
CA GLN A 71 -17.05 -3.96 -27.64
C GLN A 71 -16.02 -2.91 -28.02
N LEU A 72 -14.88 -2.82 -27.31
CA LEU A 72 -13.80 -1.90 -27.68
C LEU A 72 -13.34 -2.14 -29.12
N TRP A 73 -13.09 -3.41 -29.47
CA TRP A 73 -12.67 -3.80 -30.82
C TRP A 73 -13.80 -3.71 -31.85
N ASN A 74 -15.02 -4.13 -31.51
CA ASN A 74 -16.17 -4.04 -32.41
C ASN A 74 -16.49 -2.59 -32.80
N GLN A 75 -16.42 -1.66 -31.84
CA GLN A 75 -16.62 -0.23 -32.10
C GLN A 75 -15.52 0.35 -32.99
N ALA A 76 -14.26 -0.03 -32.77
CA ALA A 76 -13.15 0.44 -33.60
C ALA A 76 -13.19 -0.13 -35.03
N ALA A 77 -13.78 -1.32 -35.22
CA ALA A 77 -13.96 -1.96 -36.50
C ALA A 77 -15.24 -1.56 -37.24
N GLU A 78 -16.18 -0.91 -36.54
CA GLU A 78 -17.53 -0.60 -37.02
C GLU A 78 -18.31 -1.85 -37.49
N THR A 79 -17.94 -3.02 -36.99
CA THR A 79 -18.54 -4.32 -37.30
C THR A 79 -18.37 -5.27 -36.12
N PRO A 80 -19.32 -6.20 -35.86
CA PRO A 80 -19.16 -7.20 -34.81
C PRO A 80 -18.04 -8.19 -35.20
N LEU A 81 -16.84 -8.03 -34.62
CA LEU A 81 -15.72 -8.94 -34.78
C LEU A 81 -15.82 -10.16 -33.86
N PHE A 82 -16.46 -10.02 -32.71
CA PHE A 82 -16.58 -11.08 -31.71
C PHE A 82 -18.03 -11.41 -31.38
N VAL A 83 -18.29 -12.68 -31.09
CA VAL A 83 -19.61 -13.17 -30.69
C VAL A 83 -19.50 -14.12 -29.49
N HIS A 84 -20.33 -13.89 -28.47
CA HIS A 84 -20.42 -14.80 -27.33
C HIS A 84 -21.22 -16.04 -27.72
N THR A 85 -20.68 -17.21 -27.42
CA THR A 85 -21.36 -18.51 -27.63
C THR A 85 -21.35 -19.32 -26.34
N ARG A 86 -22.07 -20.46 -26.35
CA ARG A 86 -22.17 -21.30 -25.16
C ARG A 86 -20.88 -22.07 -24.87
N ASP A 87 -20.25 -22.63 -25.91
CA ASP A 87 -19.18 -23.63 -25.79
C ASP A 87 -18.26 -23.68 -27.02
N GLN A 88 -18.29 -22.68 -27.90
CA GLN A 88 -17.50 -22.65 -29.14
C GLN A 88 -16.53 -21.46 -29.17
N GLY A 89 -15.54 -21.55 -30.05
CA GLY A 89 -14.54 -20.50 -30.25
C GLY A 89 -13.50 -20.43 -29.13
N ILE A 90 -13.00 -19.23 -28.86
CA ILE A 90 -11.95 -18.99 -27.87
C ILE A 90 -12.44 -19.37 -26.47
N ALA A 91 -11.78 -20.34 -25.85
CA ALA A 91 -12.03 -20.74 -24.47
C ALA A 91 -11.32 -19.77 -23.51
N VAL A 92 -12.09 -19.05 -22.70
CA VAL A 92 -11.56 -18.11 -21.71
C VAL A 92 -11.56 -18.76 -20.32
N SER A 93 -10.39 -18.80 -19.67
CA SER A 93 -10.22 -19.37 -18.34
C SER A 93 -9.48 -18.45 -17.39
N LEU A 94 -9.95 -18.34 -16.15
CA LEU A 94 -9.22 -17.70 -15.04
C LEU A 94 -8.51 -18.79 -14.24
N ILE A 95 -7.18 -18.81 -14.26
CA ILE A 95 -6.35 -19.86 -13.68
C ILE A 95 -5.55 -19.28 -12.52
N PHE A 96 -5.90 -19.66 -11.30
CA PHE A 96 -5.19 -19.16 -10.12
C PHE A 96 -3.95 -20.02 -9.90
N ASP A 97 -2.79 -19.42 -10.19
CA ASP A 97 -1.49 -20.04 -9.97
C ASP A 97 -0.59 -19.20 -9.05
N HIS A 98 0.70 -19.53 -9.03
CA HIS A 98 1.70 -18.84 -8.22
C HIS A 98 1.75 -17.31 -8.45
N ARG A 99 1.31 -16.80 -9.61
CA ARG A 99 1.34 -15.38 -9.94
C ARG A 99 0.28 -14.59 -9.19
N GLN A 100 -0.97 -15.07 -9.18
CA GLN A 100 -2.04 -14.49 -8.36
C GLN A 100 -1.73 -14.69 -6.87
N ALA A 101 -1.27 -15.89 -6.48
CA ALA A 101 -0.93 -16.17 -5.08
C ALA A 101 0.12 -15.21 -4.52
N LEU A 102 1.19 -14.94 -5.30
CA LEU A 102 2.21 -13.98 -4.90
C LEU A 102 1.68 -12.55 -4.86
N TYR A 103 0.85 -12.15 -5.83
CA TYR A 103 0.22 -10.83 -5.83
C TYR A 103 -0.64 -10.61 -4.59
N ASP A 104 -1.50 -11.57 -4.25
CA ASP A 104 -2.36 -11.50 -3.07
C ASP A 104 -1.52 -11.42 -1.79
N GLN A 105 -0.47 -12.23 -1.70
CA GLN A 105 0.45 -12.19 -0.57
C GLN A 105 1.15 -10.84 -0.42
N LEU A 106 1.70 -10.28 -1.51
CA LEU A 106 2.37 -8.98 -1.47
C LEU A 106 1.39 -7.87 -1.10
N ARG A 107 0.17 -7.91 -1.65
CA ARG A 107 -0.89 -6.96 -1.31
C ARG A 107 -1.21 -7.01 0.18
N GLU A 108 -1.41 -8.19 0.74
CA GLU A 108 -1.68 -8.36 2.17
C GLU A 108 -0.54 -7.78 3.02
N MET A 109 0.71 -8.05 2.64
CA MET A 109 1.88 -7.49 3.33
C MET A 109 1.96 -5.95 3.21
N PHE A 110 1.58 -5.37 2.07
CA PHE A 110 1.49 -3.91 1.91
C PHE A 110 0.41 -3.31 2.81
N ASP A 111 -0.78 -3.93 2.85
CA ASP A 111 -1.90 -3.49 3.70
C ASP A 111 -1.50 -3.54 5.19
N GLN A 112 -0.81 -4.61 5.61
CA GLN A 112 -0.26 -4.74 6.97
C GLN A 112 0.80 -3.68 7.27
N ALA A 113 1.71 -3.37 6.32
CA ALA A 113 2.72 -2.34 6.50
C ALA A 113 2.09 -0.94 6.61
N GLU A 114 1.05 -0.66 5.83
CA GLU A 114 0.30 0.60 5.93
C GLU A 114 -0.37 0.73 7.31
N GLN A 115 -0.98 -0.34 7.82
CA GLN A 115 -1.60 -0.32 9.14
C GLN A 115 -0.56 -0.08 10.26
N LEU A 116 0.56 -0.80 10.25
CA LEU A 116 1.64 -0.59 11.22
C LEU A 116 2.18 0.85 11.18
N SER A 117 2.30 1.44 9.98
CA SER A 117 2.72 2.84 9.83
C SER A 117 1.74 3.81 10.51
N LYS A 118 0.42 3.57 10.36
CA LYS A 118 -0.63 4.35 11.04
C LYS A 118 -0.56 4.18 12.56
N ASP A 119 -0.37 2.95 13.04
CA ASP A 119 -0.29 2.66 14.47
C ASP A 119 0.94 3.32 15.11
N ILE A 120 2.10 3.31 14.43
CA ILE A 120 3.30 4.04 14.87
C ILE A 120 3.03 5.54 14.93
N ALA A 121 2.39 6.11 13.91
CA ALA A 121 2.07 7.54 13.88
C ALA A 121 1.11 7.93 15.02
N GLN A 122 0.14 7.08 15.35
CA GLN A 122 -0.75 7.29 16.49
C GLN A 122 0.03 7.21 17.81
N ALA A 123 0.90 6.21 17.98
CA ALA A 123 1.73 6.08 19.18
C ALA A 123 2.66 7.30 19.37
N ASP A 124 3.22 7.85 18.29
CA ASP A 124 4.04 9.06 18.33
C ASP A 124 3.21 10.29 18.78
N GLN A 125 1.92 10.38 18.40
CA GLN A 125 1.01 11.43 18.89
C GLN A 125 0.68 11.27 20.39
N ASP A 126 0.38 10.04 20.83
CA ASP A 126 0.07 9.76 22.24
C ASP A 126 1.27 10.06 23.14
N LEU A 127 2.48 9.72 22.68
CA LEU A 127 3.73 10.07 23.36
C LEU A 127 3.94 11.58 23.46
N ALA A 128 3.57 12.35 22.43
CA ALA A 128 3.66 13.80 22.48
C ALA A 128 2.72 14.41 23.55
N VAL A 129 1.51 13.85 23.70
CA VAL A 129 0.56 14.26 24.74
C VAL A 129 1.12 13.96 26.14
N LEU A 130 1.62 12.74 26.36
CA LEU A 130 2.23 12.37 27.65
C LEU A 130 3.47 13.20 27.96
N ASN A 131 4.29 13.54 26.96
CA ASN A 131 5.45 14.40 27.17
C ASN A 131 5.03 15.82 27.59
N ALA A 132 4.00 16.38 26.95
CA ALA A 132 3.46 17.68 27.34
C ALA A 132 2.89 17.66 28.78
N GLU A 133 2.22 16.59 29.17
CA GLU A 133 1.72 16.39 30.54
C GLU A 133 2.89 16.32 31.55
N ILE A 134 3.98 15.61 31.22
CA ILE A 134 5.19 15.57 32.04
C ILE A 134 5.80 16.97 32.21
N ASP A 135 5.89 17.75 31.13
CA ASP A 135 6.44 19.11 31.16
C ASP A 135 5.58 20.06 32.02
N GLU A 136 4.25 19.93 31.94
CA GLU A 136 3.33 20.68 32.79
C GLU A 136 3.50 20.30 34.28
N LEU A 137 3.57 18.99 34.59
CA LEU A 137 3.78 18.51 35.95
C LEU A 137 5.11 18.98 36.52
N ASN A 138 6.19 18.96 35.72
CA ASN A 138 7.50 19.48 36.13
C ASN A 138 7.43 20.99 36.45
N THR A 139 6.73 21.77 35.63
CA THR A 139 6.53 23.21 35.87
C THR A 139 5.77 23.46 37.18
N ARG A 140 4.74 22.66 37.47
CA ARG A 140 3.98 22.74 38.73
C ARG A 140 4.84 22.36 39.93
N ILE A 141 5.62 21.27 39.82
CA ILE A 141 6.57 20.82 40.84
C ILE A 141 7.57 21.93 41.17
N ASP A 142 8.14 22.60 40.14
CA ASP A 142 9.09 23.69 40.34
C ASP A 142 8.45 24.89 41.04
N SER A 143 7.22 25.26 40.66
CA SER A 143 6.47 26.34 41.32
C SER A 143 6.13 26.01 42.78
N GLU A 144 5.65 24.80 43.06
CA GLU A 144 5.32 24.34 44.43
C GLU A 144 6.58 24.26 45.31
N ASN A 145 7.72 23.83 44.75
CA ASN A 145 9.01 23.87 45.42
C ASN A 145 9.45 25.29 45.78
N GLN A 146 9.33 26.25 44.86
CA GLN A 146 9.66 27.66 45.12
C GLN A 146 8.75 28.25 46.20
N GLN A 147 7.46 27.94 46.17
CA GLN A 147 6.50 28.37 47.19
C GLN A 147 6.86 27.80 48.57
N LEU A 148 7.20 26.51 48.64
CA LEU A 148 7.61 25.88 49.89
C LEU A 148 8.87 26.53 50.47
N GLN A 149 9.87 26.82 49.62
CA GLN A 149 11.10 27.51 50.02
C GLN A 149 10.80 28.93 50.54
N ALA A 150 9.91 29.68 49.89
CA ALA A 150 9.52 31.01 50.36
C ALA A 150 8.84 30.96 51.74
N LEU A 151 7.91 30.01 51.94
CA LEU A 151 7.25 29.83 53.24
C LEU A 151 8.23 29.46 54.36
N GLN A 152 9.22 28.62 54.05
CA GLN A 152 10.27 28.25 55.00
C GLN A 152 11.16 29.45 55.35
N GLN A 153 11.53 30.27 54.36
CA GLN A 153 12.28 31.51 54.58
C GLN A 153 11.50 32.52 55.42
N ASP A 154 10.21 32.70 55.16
CA ASP A 154 9.33 33.57 55.94
C ASP A 154 9.20 33.10 57.39
N PHE A 155 9.08 31.77 57.59
CA PHE A 155 9.05 31.17 58.92
C PHE A 155 10.34 31.44 59.69
N GLU A 156 11.49 31.18 59.07
CA GLU A 156 12.82 31.41 59.68
C GLU A 156 13.03 32.90 59.99
N ALA A 157 12.75 33.78 59.03
CA ALA A 157 12.89 35.23 59.20
C ALA A 157 11.99 35.77 60.32
N LEU A 158 10.75 35.29 60.44
CA LEU A 158 9.83 35.69 61.50
C LEU A 158 10.31 35.19 62.87
N ARG A 159 10.75 33.94 62.95
CA ARG A 159 11.30 33.35 64.18
C ARG A 159 12.54 34.12 64.64
N ASP A 160 13.48 34.34 63.75
CA ASP A 160 14.78 34.95 64.10
C ASP A 160 14.63 36.42 64.50
N ARG A 161 13.73 37.17 63.85
CA ARG A 161 13.41 38.55 64.21
C ARG A 161 12.85 38.70 65.64
N HIS A 162 12.11 37.70 66.12
CA HIS A 162 11.39 37.78 67.40
C HIS A 162 12.01 36.92 68.51
N THR A 163 13.11 36.22 68.24
CA THR A 163 13.80 35.40 69.25
C THR A 163 14.60 36.29 70.22
N ASN A 164 14.36 36.14 71.52
CA ASN A 164 15.10 36.88 72.55
C ASN A 164 16.45 36.22 72.90
N ARG A 165 17.26 36.85 73.77
CA ARG A 165 18.58 36.32 74.20
C ARG A 165 18.52 34.94 74.89
N ARG A 166 17.35 34.50 75.33
CA ARG A 166 17.11 33.17 75.92
C ARG A 166 16.58 32.16 74.90
N GLY A 167 16.53 32.51 73.62
CA GLY A 167 16.04 31.64 72.54
C GLY A 167 14.51 31.52 72.48
N GLN A 168 13.75 32.40 73.14
CA GLN A 168 12.29 32.30 73.22
C GLN A 168 11.61 33.30 72.27
N VAL A 169 10.55 32.85 71.59
CA VAL A 169 9.66 33.67 70.76
C VAL A 169 8.43 34.10 71.58
N PRO A 170 7.99 35.38 71.51
CA PRO A 170 6.79 35.86 72.19
C PRO A 170 5.53 35.08 71.81
N SER A 171 4.65 34.83 72.78
CA SER A 171 3.37 34.13 72.58
C SER A 171 2.44 34.81 71.57
N SER A 172 2.56 36.14 71.38
CA SER A 172 1.82 36.88 70.34
C SER A 172 2.25 36.56 68.91
N VAL A 173 3.45 36.01 68.70
CA VAL A 173 4.00 35.64 67.37
C VAL A 173 3.74 34.17 67.04
N MET A 174 3.57 33.32 68.06
CA MET A 174 3.34 31.88 67.89
C MET A 174 2.20 31.51 66.92
N PRO A 175 1.02 32.18 66.94
CA PRO A 175 -0.04 31.88 65.97
C PRO A 175 0.39 32.06 64.51
N LYS A 176 1.20 33.10 64.23
CA LYS A 176 1.70 33.37 62.87
C LYS A 176 2.70 32.30 62.41
N LEU A 177 3.58 31.86 63.30
CA LEU A 177 4.50 30.75 63.01
C LEU A 177 3.74 29.44 62.76
N GLN A 178 2.69 29.16 63.53
CA GLN A 178 1.82 28.00 63.31
C GLN A 178 1.11 28.07 61.95
N THR A 179 0.63 29.25 61.55
CA THR A 179 0.03 29.44 60.21
C THR A 179 1.03 29.17 59.09
N LEU A 180 2.25 29.71 59.18
CA LEU A 180 3.29 29.46 58.18
C LEU A 180 3.68 27.99 58.13
N GLN A 181 3.82 27.33 59.29
CA GLN A 181 4.12 25.91 59.37
C GLN A 181 3.01 25.04 58.75
N ALA A 182 1.75 25.36 59.01
CA ALA A 182 0.61 24.67 58.41
C ALA A 182 0.58 24.86 56.89
N ALA A 183 0.82 26.08 56.39
CA ALA A 183 0.91 26.35 54.96
C ALA A 183 2.08 25.61 54.30
N SER A 184 3.26 25.53 54.94
CA SER A 184 4.39 24.73 54.45
C SER A 184 4.04 23.25 54.36
N GLN A 185 3.35 22.70 55.35
CA GLN A 185 2.94 21.30 55.33
C GLN A 185 1.94 21.03 54.20
N GLU A 186 0.99 21.93 53.99
CA GLU A 186 0.01 21.80 52.90
C GLU A 186 0.69 21.79 51.52
N VAL A 187 1.59 22.74 51.25
CA VAL A 187 2.34 22.80 49.99
C VAL A 187 3.24 21.57 49.84
N HIS A 188 3.85 21.10 50.93
CA HIS A 188 4.64 19.87 50.91
C HIS A 188 3.82 18.65 50.51
N ASP A 189 2.61 18.49 51.07
CA ASP A 189 1.74 17.37 50.74
C ASP A 189 1.25 17.43 49.28
N GLN A 190 0.96 18.64 48.77
CA GLN A 190 0.62 18.88 47.36
C GLN A 190 1.78 18.50 46.44
N LEU A 191 3.00 18.95 46.75
CA LEU A 191 4.21 18.62 46.01
C LEU A 191 4.46 17.10 45.96
N GLN A 192 4.28 16.40 47.09
CA GLN A 192 4.42 14.93 47.13
C GLN A 192 3.38 14.22 46.25
N ASN A 193 2.14 14.73 46.21
CA ASN A 193 1.12 14.20 45.30
C ASN A 193 1.49 14.43 43.84
N ARG A 194 2.02 15.62 43.51
CA ARG A 194 2.43 15.99 42.15
C ARG A 194 3.60 15.15 41.65
N ILE A 195 4.59 14.88 42.50
CA ILE A 195 5.71 13.99 42.19
C ILE A 195 5.20 12.57 41.86
N ARG A 196 4.29 12.02 42.69
CA ARG A 196 3.68 10.70 42.44
C ARG A 196 2.86 10.64 41.16
N GLU A 197 2.23 11.75 40.77
CA GLU A 197 1.52 11.86 39.50
C GLU A 197 2.51 11.86 38.32
N ALA A 198 3.56 12.68 38.38
CA ALA A 198 4.60 12.72 37.36
C ALA A 198 5.28 11.36 37.15
N GLU A 199 5.56 10.62 38.23
CA GLU A 199 6.10 9.25 38.16
C GLU A 199 5.16 8.28 37.42
N ARG A 200 3.84 8.38 37.66
CA ARG A 200 2.84 7.55 36.97
C ARG A 200 2.77 7.87 35.48
N VAL A 201 2.80 9.16 35.10
CA VAL A 201 2.80 9.56 33.69
C VAL A 201 4.10 9.13 33.00
N ARG A 202 5.26 9.29 33.66
CA ARG A 202 6.56 8.80 33.14
C ARG A 202 6.59 7.29 32.94
N TYR A 203 5.98 6.52 33.84
CA TYR A 203 5.85 5.08 33.66
C TYR A 203 5.01 4.72 32.44
N ARG A 204 3.86 5.39 32.25
CA ARG A 204 3.02 5.22 31.05
C ARG A 204 3.77 5.59 29.78
N PHE A 205 4.48 6.72 29.78
CA PHE A 205 5.30 7.17 28.66
C PHE A 205 6.35 6.11 28.27
N ASN A 206 7.11 5.60 29.24
CA ASN A 206 8.12 4.58 28.98
C ASN A 206 7.52 3.27 28.43
N THR A 207 6.33 2.89 28.91
CA THR A 207 5.61 1.72 28.41
C THR A 207 5.19 1.91 26.95
N GLN A 208 4.61 3.07 26.62
CA GLN A 208 4.23 3.40 25.24
C GLN A 208 5.43 3.52 24.30
N VAL A 209 6.59 4.01 24.78
CA VAL A 209 7.83 4.01 23.99
C VAL A 209 8.24 2.58 23.64
N ALA A 210 8.14 1.64 24.58
CA ALA A 210 8.46 0.24 24.32
C ALA A 210 7.50 -0.40 23.30
N GLU A 211 6.20 -0.15 23.43
CA GLU A 211 5.17 -0.62 22.49
C GLU A 211 5.39 -0.04 21.09
N ARG A 212 5.64 1.27 20.99
CA ARG A 212 5.96 1.95 19.73
C ARG A 212 7.22 1.38 19.07
N ASN A 213 8.25 1.06 19.85
CA ASN A 213 9.47 0.47 19.32
C ASN A 213 9.23 -0.94 18.77
N LEU A 214 8.41 -1.75 19.45
CA LEU A 214 8.01 -3.06 18.94
C LEU A 214 7.26 -2.94 17.61
N LEU A 215 6.33 -1.97 17.47
CA LEU A 215 5.65 -1.70 16.20
C LEU A 215 6.63 -1.32 15.10
N ALA A 216 7.62 -0.47 15.41
CA ALA A 216 8.64 -0.06 14.46
C ALA A 216 9.56 -1.21 14.00
N GLU A 217 9.89 -2.14 14.91
CA GLU A 217 10.62 -3.37 14.58
C GLU A 217 9.80 -4.29 13.66
N GLN A 218 8.52 -4.48 13.96
CA GLN A 218 7.59 -5.25 13.11
C GLN A 218 7.47 -4.64 11.72
N TYR A 219 7.26 -3.33 11.63
CA TYR A 219 7.19 -2.61 10.36
C TYR A 219 8.48 -2.78 9.54
N THR A 220 9.64 -2.60 10.18
CA THR A 220 10.94 -2.76 9.53
C THR A 220 11.15 -4.20 9.03
N GLY A 221 10.78 -5.19 9.84
CA GLY A 221 10.82 -6.60 9.47
C GLY A 221 9.95 -6.91 8.25
N LEU A 222 8.72 -6.40 8.24
CA LEU A 222 7.75 -6.58 7.16
C LEU A 222 8.21 -5.92 5.86
N VAL A 223 8.70 -4.68 5.92
CA VAL A 223 9.24 -3.97 4.75
C VAL A 223 10.47 -4.69 4.19
N ASN A 224 11.34 -5.23 5.04
CA ASN A 224 12.47 -6.02 4.58
C ASN A 224 12.02 -7.30 3.88
N ASP A 225 10.97 -7.96 4.37
CA ASP A 225 10.42 -9.15 3.71
C ASP A 225 9.75 -8.82 2.39
N LEU A 226 8.96 -7.73 2.33
CA LEU A 226 8.38 -7.17 1.11
C LEU A 226 9.46 -6.91 0.06
N ASN A 227 10.55 -6.24 0.44
CA ASN A 227 11.65 -5.93 -0.48
C ASN A 227 12.33 -7.19 -1.02
N ARG A 228 12.58 -8.20 -0.17
CA ARG A 228 13.15 -9.49 -0.60
C ARG A 228 12.24 -10.22 -1.58
N ARG A 229 10.95 -10.31 -1.28
CA ARG A 229 9.97 -11.01 -2.14
C ARG A 229 9.74 -10.29 -3.46
N SER A 230 9.65 -8.96 -3.42
CA SER A 230 9.53 -8.13 -4.63
C SER A 230 10.77 -8.24 -5.52
N ALA A 231 11.97 -8.32 -4.93
CA ALA A 231 13.21 -8.55 -5.68
C ALA A 231 13.26 -9.96 -6.30
N ALA A 232 12.81 -10.99 -5.57
CA ALA A 232 12.70 -12.35 -6.10
C ALA A 232 11.69 -12.43 -7.25
N GLN A 233 10.60 -11.66 -7.19
CA GLN A 233 9.61 -11.54 -8.27
C GLN A 233 10.21 -10.93 -9.54
N GLY A 234 11.03 -9.88 -9.43
CA GLY A 234 11.69 -9.26 -10.59
C GLY A 234 12.65 -10.18 -11.34
N ALA A 235 13.05 -11.31 -10.74
CA ALA A 235 13.89 -12.33 -11.36
C ALA A 235 13.10 -13.40 -12.13
N ASP A 236 11.79 -13.54 -11.88
CA ASP A 236 10.91 -14.46 -12.62
C ASP A 236 10.18 -13.69 -13.72
N THR A 237 10.58 -13.94 -14.97
CA THR A 237 10.09 -13.22 -16.15
C THR A 237 8.61 -13.42 -16.43
N ASN A 238 7.99 -14.46 -15.85
CA ASN A 238 6.60 -14.82 -16.14
C ASN A 238 5.62 -14.24 -15.11
N VAL A 239 6.10 -13.70 -13.97
CA VAL A 239 5.22 -13.19 -12.90
C VAL A 239 4.57 -11.85 -13.25
N GLY A 240 5.09 -11.18 -14.28
CA GLY A 240 4.44 -10.03 -14.89
C GLY A 240 3.27 -10.41 -15.82
N GLU A 241 3.19 -11.65 -16.29
CA GLU A 241 2.14 -12.07 -17.23
C GLU A 241 0.77 -12.11 -16.54
N HIS A 242 -0.11 -11.22 -16.98
CA HIS A 242 -1.48 -11.11 -16.48
C HIS A 242 -2.44 -12.06 -17.19
N GLY A 243 -2.19 -12.32 -18.47
CA GLY A 243 -2.91 -13.27 -19.30
C GLY A 243 -2.08 -13.67 -20.52
N ILE A 244 -2.59 -14.63 -21.28
CA ILE A 244 -2.00 -15.07 -22.53
C ILE A 244 -3.08 -15.60 -23.48
N PHE A 245 -2.99 -15.19 -24.73
CA PHE A 245 -3.66 -15.81 -25.85
C PHE A 245 -2.81 -16.95 -26.42
N ILE A 246 -3.38 -18.15 -26.47
CA ILE A 246 -2.74 -19.37 -26.96
C ILE A 246 -3.48 -19.83 -28.21
N ARG A 247 -2.74 -20.07 -29.29
CA ARG A 247 -3.23 -20.72 -30.51
C ARG A 247 -2.41 -21.98 -30.78
N GLN A 248 -2.99 -23.15 -30.52
CA GLN A 248 -2.34 -24.43 -30.77
C GLN A 248 -2.92 -25.09 -32.03
N ARG A 249 -2.04 -25.50 -32.94
CA ARG A 249 -2.43 -26.29 -34.12
C ARG A 249 -1.92 -27.71 -33.94
N GLY A 250 -2.82 -28.64 -33.63
CA GLY A 250 -2.47 -30.06 -33.57
C GLY A 250 -1.95 -30.56 -34.92
N ARG A 251 -1.03 -31.53 -34.94
CA ARG A 251 -0.43 -32.06 -36.18
C ARG A 251 -1.46 -32.55 -37.22
N ASN A 252 -2.68 -32.89 -36.78
CA ASN A 252 -3.77 -33.41 -37.61
C ASN A 252 -5.12 -32.68 -37.36
N VAL A 253 -5.12 -31.43 -36.87
CA VAL A 253 -6.36 -30.67 -36.61
C VAL A 253 -6.46 -29.51 -37.60
N GLU A 254 -7.57 -29.45 -38.36
CA GLU A 254 -7.82 -28.35 -39.31
C GLU A 254 -8.09 -27.01 -38.61
N VAL A 255 -8.70 -27.06 -37.42
CA VAL A 255 -9.03 -25.89 -36.60
C VAL A 255 -8.02 -25.77 -35.46
N ALA A 256 -7.40 -24.60 -35.32
CA ALA A 256 -6.54 -24.34 -34.17
C ALA A 256 -7.39 -24.19 -32.90
N GLU A 257 -6.96 -24.80 -31.80
CA GLU A 257 -7.53 -24.54 -30.48
C GLU A 257 -7.04 -23.17 -30.00
N GLU A 258 -7.99 -22.28 -29.71
CA GLU A 258 -7.71 -20.92 -29.25
C GLU A 258 -8.17 -20.76 -27.81
N GLN A 259 -7.28 -20.27 -26.95
CA GLN A 259 -7.52 -20.11 -25.52
C GLN A 259 -7.04 -18.74 -25.06
N ILE A 260 -7.76 -18.18 -24.09
CA ILE A 260 -7.29 -17.04 -23.30
C ILE A 260 -7.19 -17.51 -21.86
N HIS A 261 -5.99 -17.51 -21.31
CA HIS A 261 -5.78 -17.76 -19.88
C HIS A 261 -5.48 -16.45 -19.19
N VAL A 262 -6.21 -16.13 -18.11
CA VAL A 262 -5.93 -15.01 -17.23
C VAL A 262 -5.37 -15.56 -15.93
N PHE A 263 -4.17 -15.14 -15.56
CA PHE A 263 -3.44 -15.66 -14.41
C PHE A 263 -3.42 -14.70 -13.24
N ARG A 264 -3.59 -13.40 -13.50
CA ARG A 264 -3.53 -12.38 -12.45
C ARG A 264 -4.48 -11.22 -12.71
N VAL A 265 -5.31 -10.90 -11.72
CA VAL A 265 -6.29 -9.81 -11.76
C VAL A 265 -6.17 -8.94 -10.51
N SER A 266 -5.90 -7.65 -10.69
CA SER A 266 -5.81 -6.68 -9.58
C SER A 266 -7.09 -5.87 -9.36
N SER A 267 -7.92 -5.72 -10.39
CA SER A 267 -9.24 -5.06 -10.34
C SER A 267 -10.09 -5.45 -11.55
N GLN A 268 -11.35 -5.04 -11.58
CA GLN A 268 -12.23 -5.26 -12.73
C GLN A 268 -11.77 -4.51 -13.98
N GLU A 269 -11.26 -3.28 -13.82
CA GLU A 269 -10.68 -2.49 -14.90
C GLU A 269 -9.42 -3.15 -15.45
N ALA A 270 -8.60 -3.76 -14.57
CA ALA A 270 -7.45 -4.52 -15.02
C ALA A 270 -7.85 -5.74 -15.84
N LEU A 271 -8.86 -6.49 -15.40
CA LEU A 271 -9.40 -7.61 -16.16
C LEU A 271 -9.90 -7.17 -17.54
N LEU A 272 -10.57 -6.02 -17.64
CA LEU A 272 -11.01 -5.47 -18.91
C LEU A 272 -9.84 -5.24 -19.87
N THR A 273 -8.77 -4.59 -19.42
CA THR A 273 -7.61 -4.30 -20.28
C THR A 273 -6.87 -5.58 -20.67
N ILE A 274 -6.70 -6.54 -19.75
CA ILE A 274 -6.07 -7.84 -20.04
C ILE A 274 -6.86 -8.56 -21.14
N LEU A 275 -8.18 -8.71 -20.95
CA LEU A 275 -9.02 -9.38 -21.95
C LEU A 275 -9.04 -8.65 -23.29
N ALA A 276 -9.04 -7.31 -23.27
CA ALA A 276 -8.95 -6.52 -24.51
C ALA A 276 -7.62 -6.73 -25.23
N HIS A 277 -6.51 -6.83 -24.50
CA HIS A 277 -5.19 -7.14 -25.05
C HIS A 277 -5.17 -8.53 -25.70
N GLU A 278 -5.60 -9.57 -24.98
CA GLU A 278 -5.61 -10.94 -25.51
C GLU A 278 -6.55 -11.09 -26.72
N LEU A 279 -7.65 -10.34 -26.76
CA LEU A 279 -8.52 -10.27 -27.92
C LEU A 279 -7.84 -9.63 -29.13
N GLY A 280 -6.96 -8.65 -28.92
CA GLY A 280 -6.13 -8.08 -29.99
C GLY A 280 -5.22 -9.12 -30.64
N HIS A 281 -4.58 -9.97 -29.83
CA HIS A 281 -3.81 -11.12 -30.32
C HIS A 281 -4.70 -12.11 -31.08
N ALA A 282 -5.90 -12.37 -30.56
CA ALA A 282 -6.85 -13.28 -31.21
C ALA A 282 -7.23 -12.83 -32.63
N ILE A 283 -7.37 -11.52 -32.84
CA ILE A 283 -7.61 -10.91 -34.16
C ILE A 283 -6.33 -10.60 -34.93
N GLY A 284 -5.16 -11.01 -34.45
CA GLY A 284 -3.89 -10.97 -35.21
C GLY A 284 -3.12 -9.66 -35.12
N ILE A 285 -3.38 -8.84 -34.10
CA ILE A 285 -2.56 -7.67 -33.79
C ILE A 285 -1.42 -8.12 -32.88
N ASN A 286 -0.17 -7.84 -33.28
CA ASN A 286 1.00 -8.06 -32.44
C ASN A 286 1.24 -6.87 -31.49
N HIS A 287 2.18 -7.02 -30.55
CA HIS A 287 2.55 -5.94 -29.66
C HIS A 287 2.94 -4.64 -30.39
N LEU A 288 2.49 -3.53 -29.83
CA LEU A 288 2.77 -2.18 -30.29
C LEU A 288 3.79 -1.50 -29.35
N PRO A 289 4.73 -0.70 -29.88
CA PRO A 289 5.70 0.02 -29.07
C PRO A 289 5.10 1.19 -28.26
N GLU A 290 3.93 1.68 -28.68
CA GLU A 290 3.26 2.80 -28.02
C GLU A 290 2.79 2.43 -26.60
N PRO A 291 3.16 3.20 -25.57
CA PRO A 291 2.88 2.84 -24.18
C PRO A 291 1.42 3.06 -23.75
N ASP A 292 0.67 3.86 -24.50
CA ASP A 292 -0.77 4.11 -24.30
C ASP A 292 -1.66 3.13 -25.07
N ALA A 293 -1.06 2.26 -25.90
CA ALA A 293 -1.78 1.23 -26.63
C ALA A 293 -2.22 0.10 -25.69
N ILE A 294 -3.44 -0.41 -25.89
CA ILE A 294 -3.86 -1.64 -25.20
C ILE A 294 -2.91 -2.78 -25.58
N MET A 295 -2.44 -2.83 -26.83
CA MET A 295 -1.50 -3.85 -27.33
C MET A 295 -0.03 -3.62 -26.93
N THR A 296 0.26 -2.81 -25.93
CA THR A 296 1.65 -2.62 -25.46
C THR A 296 2.17 -3.84 -24.71
N ALA A 297 3.42 -4.24 -24.96
CA ALA A 297 4.10 -5.29 -24.17
C ALA A 297 4.34 -4.88 -22.71
N ARG A 298 4.16 -3.59 -22.36
CA ARG A 298 4.27 -3.11 -20.98
C ARG A 298 3.16 -3.63 -20.07
N LEU A 299 2.02 -4.02 -20.64
CA LEU A 299 0.92 -4.63 -19.91
C LEU A 299 1.35 -5.92 -19.21
N GLU A 300 2.36 -6.62 -19.77
CA GLU A 300 2.93 -7.86 -19.25
C GLU A 300 4.06 -7.64 -18.23
N SER A 301 4.47 -6.39 -17.95
CA SER A 301 5.70 -6.12 -17.18
C SER A 301 5.58 -5.08 -16.06
N GLN A 302 4.46 -4.37 -15.89
CA GLN A 302 4.37 -3.30 -14.88
C GLN A 302 3.13 -3.38 -13.97
N LEU A 303 3.40 -3.47 -12.67
CA LEU A 303 2.45 -3.40 -11.56
C LEU A 303 1.84 -1.98 -11.43
N GLY A 304 0.51 -1.88 -11.41
CA GLY A 304 -0.20 -0.76 -10.76
C GLY A 304 -0.25 0.57 -11.53
N GLN A 305 0.12 0.63 -12.80
CA GLN A 305 -0.23 1.79 -13.64
C GLN A 305 -1.69 1.72 -14.10
N LEU A 306 -2.31 2.89 -14.31
CA LEU A 306 -3.60 3.02 -14.97
C LEU A 306 -3.53 2.31 -16.33
N LEU A 307 -4.14 1.15 -16.42
CA LEU A 307 -4.20 0.38 -17.65
C LEU A 307 -5.08 1.14 -18.65
N PRO A 308 -4.69 1.25 -19.93
CA PRO A 308 -5.52 1.89 -20.93
C PRO A 308 -6.89 1.21 -20.98
N GLN A 309 -7.96 1.96 -20.74
CA GLN A 309 -9.34 1.45 -20.80
C GLN A 309 -9.98 1.64 -22.18
N HIS A 310 -9.23 2.23 -23.11
CA HIS A 310 -9.68 2.57 -24.45
C HIS A 310 -8.58 2.26 -25.46
N LEU A 311 -9.00 1.92 -26.68
CA LEU A 311 -8.08 1.72 -27.80
C LEU A 311 -7.43 3.05 -28.21
N SER A 312 -6.11 3.06 -28.22
CA SER A 312 -5.32 4.18 -28.73
C SER A 312 -5.47 4.34 -30.25
N ASN A 313 -4.96 5.45 -30.77
CA ASN A 313 -4.86 5.60 -32.22
C ASN A 313 -3.93 4.56 -32.86
N ALA A 314 -2.94 4.04 -32.12
CA ALA A 314 -2.06 2.98 -32.59
C ALA A 314 -2.81 1.65 -32.75
N ASP A 315 -3.62 1.27 -31.75
CA ASP A 315 -4.45 0.07 -31.79
C ASP A 315 -5.42 0.12 -32.99
N ARG A 316 -6.10 1.26 -33.19
CA ARG A 316 -7.03 1.47 -34.33
C ARG A 316 -6.32 1.42 -35.69
N ARG A 317 -5.07 1.87 -35.77
CA ARG A 317 -4.26 1.73 -37.01
C ARG A 317 -3.90 0.27 -37.25
N ALA A 318 -3.45 -0.45 -36.23
CA ALA A 318 -3.09 -1.86 -36.33
C ALA A 318 -4.29 -2.71 -36.76
N LEU A 319 -5.47 -2.46 -36.16
CA LEU A 319 -6.72 -3.11 -36.54
C LEU A 319 -7.05 -2.91 -38.02
N ARG A 320 -6.96 -1.68 -38.54
CA ARG A 320 -7.19 -1.39 -39.96
C ARG A 320 -6.23 -2.15 -40.86
N VAL A 321 -4.96 -2.25 -40.49
CA VAL A 321 -3.96 -3.01 -41.27
C VAL A 321 -4.34 -4.49 -41.35
N VAL A 322 -4.74 -5.09 -40.23
CA VAL A 322 -5.16 -6.50 -40.21
C VAL A 322 -6.43 -6.70 -41.03
N CYS A 323 -7.42 -5.82 -40.91
CA CYS A 323 -8.66 -5.91 -41.67
C CYS A 323 -8.48 -5.65 -43.18
N GLN A 324 -7.57 -4.77 -43.59
CA GLN A 324 -7.29 -4.51 -45.01
C GLN A 324 -6.57 -5.68 -45.67
N ARG A 325 -5.63 -6.34 -44.96
CA ARG A 325 -5.01 -7.59 -45.41
C ARG A 325 -6.04 -8.70 -45.62
N ALA A 326 -7.17 -8.66 -44.91
CA ALA A 326 -8.30 -9.57 -45.13
C ALA A 326 -9.19 -9.21 -46.33
N ALA A 327 -9.19 -7.93 -46.76
CA ALA A 327 -10.08 -7.43 -47.79
C ALA A 327 -9.51 -7.57 -49.22
N GLY A 328 -8.19 -7.52 -49.39
CA GLY A 328 -7.52 -7.62 -50.69
C GLY A 328 -7.30 -9.06 -51.17
N ARG A 329 -8.19 -9.54 -52.04
CA ARG A 329 -7.88 -10.49 -53.12
C ARG A 329 -8.31 -9.85 -54.43
#